data_AF-A0A928V7L1-F1
#
_entry.id   AF-A0A928V7L1-F1
#
_cell.length_a   1.000
_cell.length_b   1.000
_cell.length_c   1.000
_cell.angle_alpha   90.00
_cell.angle_beta   90.00
_cell.angle_gamma   90.00
#
_symmetry.space_group_name_H-M   'P 1'
#
loop_
_entity.id
_entity.type
_entity.pdbx_description
1 polymer ?
#
loop_
_entity_poly.entity_id
_entity_poly.type
_entity_poly.pdbx_seq_one_letter_code
_entity_poly.pdbx_strand_id
1 'polypeptide(L)'
;MRGILNFFQQNPVLSIILAISLLLLNIGIWLLRNPAPLPVDLPASDVSQRAMEIPALPDVGAEGQNVDSLQSTVIAFTATSMAEASKLSPRELDKAIAEAEKGSEVWCDLMLVKADNAWTEEETTLFAKACI
;
A
#
# COMPACT_ATOMS: atom_id res chain seq x y z
N MET A 1 -44.67 -9.78 -4.89
CA MET A 1 -44.15 -8.43 -4.54
C MET A 1 -44.80 -7.80 -3.29
N ARG A 2 -46.04 -8.14 -2.88
CA ARG A 2 -46.68 -7.56 -1.68
C ARG A 2 -45.98 -7.87 -0.34
N GLY A 3 -45.33 -9.03 -0.20
CA GLY A 3 -44.64 -9.40 1.04
C GLY A 3 -43.41 -8.55 1.38
N ILE A 4 -42.73 -8.03 0.35
CA ILE A 4 -41.50 -7.24 0.52
C ILE A 4 -41.83 -5.85 1.09
N LEU A 5 -42.93 -5.24 0.64
CA LEU A 5 -43.39 -3.94 1.14
C LEU A 5 -43.81 -3.98 2.62
N ASN A 6 -44.41 -5.07 3.09
CA ASN A 6 -44.77 -5.23 4.50
C ASN A 6 -43.55 -5.43 5.41
N PHE A 7 -42.49 -6.08 4.91
CA PHE A 7 -41.25 -6.27 5.65
C PHE A 7 -40.50 -4.95 5.91
N PHE A 8 -40.53 -4.03 4.94
CA PHE A 8 -39.97 -2.68 5.09
C PHE A 8 -40.77 -1.79 6.06
N GLN A 9 -42.09 -2.03 6.21
CA GLN A 9 -42.90 -1.31 7.20
C GLN A 9 -42.67 -1.80 8.63
N GLN A 10 -42.42 -3.09 8.83
CA GLN A 10 -42.15 -3.64 10.17
C GLN A 10 -40.77 -3.28 10.72
N ASN A 11 -39.77 -3.06 9.86
CA ASN A 11 -38.40 -2.79 10.27
C ASN A 11 -37.86 -1.50 9.64
N PRO A 12 -38.24 -0.31 10.16
CA PRO A 12 -37.83 0.97 9.58
C PRO A 12 -36.31 1.15 9.61
N VAL A 13 -35.62 0.61 10.62
CA VAL A 13 -34.16 0.67 10.76
C VAL A 13 -33.47 -0.03 9.59
N LEU A 14 -33.93 -1.22 9.19
CA LEU A 14 -33.35 -1.96 8.06
C LEU A 14 -33.54 -1.19 6.74
N SER A 15 -34.71 -0.57 6.56
CA SER A 15 -35.00 0.28 5.40
C SER A 15 -34.04 1.48 5.32
N ILE A 16 -33.80 2.15 6.45
CA ILE A 16 -32.88 3.29 6.53
C ILE A 16 -31.45 2.85 6.20
N ILE A 17 -30.97 1.74 6.76
CA ILE A 17 -29.62 1.24 6.49
C ILE A 17 -29.45 0.91 5.01
N LEU A 18 -30.43 0.24 4.40
CA LEU A 18 -30.41 -0.09 2.98
C LEU A 18 -30.39 1.18 2.11
N ALA A 19 -31.21 2.18 2.45
CA ALA A 19 -31.26 3.45 1.74
C ALA A 19 -29.93 4.22 1.84
N ILE A 20 -29.32 4.27 3.03
CA ILE A 20 -28.01 4.92 3.25
C ILE A 20 -26.92 4.19 2.44
N SER A 21 -26.90 2.86 2.47
CA SER A 21 -25.93 2.06 1.71
C SER A 21 -26.03 2.33 0.21
N LEU A 22 -27.26 2.38 -0.34
CA LEU A 22 -27.50 2.74 -1.74
C LEU A 22 -27.09 4.18 -2.04
N LEU A 23 -27.30 5.12 -1.12
CA LEU A 23 -26.92 6.52 -1.29
C LEU A 23 -25.39 6.68 -1.42
N LEU A 24 -24.63 6.06 -0.50
CA LEU A 24 -23.17 6.08 -0.52
C LEU A 24 -22.61 5.45 -1.80
N LEU A 25 -23.20 4.34 -2.26
CA LEU A 25 -22.82 3.70 -3.51
C LEU A 25 -23.00 4.64 -4.70
N ASN A 26 -24.15 5.33 -4.79
CA ASN A 26 -24.42 6.28 -5.86
C ASN A 26 -23.46 7.48 -5.84
N ILE A 27 -23.13 8.00 -4.65
CA ILE A 27 -22.15 9.09 -4.49
C ILE A 27 -20.76 8.64 -4.96
N GLY A 28 -20.33 7.43 -4.60
CA GLY A 28 -19.06 6.87 -5.05
C GLY A 28 -18.99 6.72 -6.58
N ILE A 29 -20.05 6.19 -7.19
CA ILE A 29 -20.14 6.08 -8.66
C ILE A 29 -20.13 7.46 -9.32
N TRP A 30 -20.78 8.46 -8.71
CA TRP A 30 -20.83 9.82 -9.25
C TRP A 30 -19.45 10.50 -9.22
N LEU A 31 -18.69 10.33 -8.13
CA LEU A 31 -17.31 10.81 -7.99
C LEU A 31 -16.37 10.22 -9.06
N LEU A 32 -16.51 8.92 -9.34
CA LEU A 32 -15.71 8.26 -10.39
C LEU A 32 -16.03 8.78 -11.79
N ARG A 33 -17.28 9.19 -12.05
CA ARG A 33 -17.70 9.73 -13.35
C ARG A 33 -17.33 11.19 -13.55
N ASN A 34 -17.30 11.97 -12.48
CA ASN A 34 -16.93 13.38 -12.50
C ASN A 34 -15.71 13.59 -11.59
N PRO A 35 -14.52 13.13 -12.00
CA PRO A 35 -13.32 13.43 -11.23
C PRO A 35 -13.17 14.95 -11.16
N ALA A 36 -13.13 15.48 -9.94
CA ALA A 36 -12.79 16.88 -9.76
C ALA A 36 -11.41 17.12 -10.37
N PRO A 37 -11.21 18.19 -11.16
CA PRO A 37 -9.88 18.56 -11.61
C PRO A 37 -9.03 18.85 -10.38
N LEU A 38 -8.05 17.97 -10.13
CA LEU A 38 -7.04 18.18 -9.11
C LEU A 38 -6.27 19.46 -9.47
N PRO A 39 -6.01 20.38 -8.51
CA PRO A 39 -5.06 21.46 -8.74
C PRO A 39 -3.67 20.86 -8.94
N VAL A 40 -3.25 20.81 -10.21
CA VAL A 40 -1.92 20.39 -10.64
C VAL A 40 -0.98 21.57 -10.43
N ASP A 41 -0.37 21.63 -9.25
CA ASP A 41 0.96 22.20 -9.08
C ASP A 41 1.86 21.07 -8.54
N LEU A 42 2.07 20.05 -9.37
CA LEU A 42 3.15 19.08 -9.21
C LEU A 42 4.05 19.22 -10.43
N PRO A 43 5.37 19.43 -10.26
CA PRO A 43 6.29 19.45 -11.39
C PRO A 43 6.18 18.12 -12.13
N ALA A 44 5.95 18.20 -13.44
CA ALA A 44 5.94 17.06 -14.34
C ALA A 44 7.29 16.34 -14.25
N SER A 45 7.36 15.29 -13.43
CA SER A 45 8.43 14.31 -13.53
C SER A 45 8.13 13.42 -14.73
N ASP A 46 8.97 13.56 -15.75
CA ASP A 46 9.19 12.65 -16.86
C ASP A 46 9.13 11.16 -16.42
N VAL A 47 7.95 10.54 -16.51
CA VAL A 47 7.77 9.09 -16.37
C VAL A 47 7.25 8.53 -17.70
N SER A 48 7.92 8.90 -18.80
CA SER A 48 7.61 8.35 -20.12
C SER A 48 8.83 8.03 -20.99
N GLN A 49 10.06 8.02 -20.43
CA GLN A 49 11.27 7.75 -21.23
C GLN A 49 12.30 6.76 -20.68
N ARG A 50 12.08 6.09 -19.55
CA ARG A 50 12.93 4.93 -19.17
C ARG A 50 12.37 3.61 -19.68
N ALA A 51 12.15 3.56 -20.99
CA ALA A 51 12.22 2.31 -21.73
C ALA A 51 13.69 1.95 -21.91
N MET A 52 14.07 0.78 -21.39
CA MET A 52 15.12 -0.07 -21.98
C MET A 52 16.56 0.46 -21.99
N GLU A 53 17.21 0.47 -20.83
CA GLU A 53 18.66 0.24 -20.74
C GLU A 53 18.90 -0.81 -19.65
N ILE A 54 18.94 -2.08 -20.07
CA ILE A 54 19.44 -3.20 -19.27
C ILE A 54 20.96 -3.02 -19.25
N PRO A 55 21.60 -2.80 -18.07
CA PRO A 55 23.06 -2.81 -17.98
C PRO A 55 23.54 -4.21 -18.35
N ALA A 56 24.41 -4.31 -19.35
CA ALA A 56 25.07 -5.57 -19.70
C ALA A 56 25.81 -6.10 -18.46
N LEU A 57 25.43 -7.30 -18.00
CA LEU A 57 26.11 -7.99 -16.91
C LEU A 57 27.61 -8.16 -17.25
N PRO A 58 28.54 -7.92 -16.30
CA PRO A 58 29.93 -8.31 -16.49
C PRO A 58 30.02 -9.84 -16.53
N ASP A 59 30.63 -10.34 -17.59
CA ASP A 59 31.07 -11.73 -17.74
C ASP A 59 32.13 -12.00 -16.65
N VAL A 60 31.73 -12.63 -15.55
CA VAL A 60 32.65 -13.07 -14.49
C VAL A 60 32.80 -14.58 -14.62
N GLY A 61 33.95 -14.92 -15.20
CA GLY A 61 34.44 -16.27 -15.36
C GLY A 61 34.55 -17.05 -14.05
N ALA A 62 34.67 -18.35 -14.24
CA ALA A 62 34.74 -19.36 -13.21
C ALA A 62 35.80 -19.06 -12.15
N GLU A 63 35.37 -18.91 -10.90
CA GLU A 63 36.16 -19.33 -9.74
C GLU A 63 35.22 -19.47 -8.53
N GLY A 64 35.27 -20.65 -7.91
CA GLY A 64 34.35 -21.03 -6.84
C GLY A 64 34.49 -20.14 -5.62
N GLN A 65 33.43 -19.39 -5.31
CA GLN A 65 33.27 -18.72 -4.03
C GLN A 65 31.85 -18.93 -3.50
N ASN A 66 31.75 -19.93 -2.63
CA ASN A 66 30.96 -19.93 -1.39
C ASN A 66 29.57 -19.25 -1.47
N VAL A 67 28.59 -20.03 -1.91
CA VAL A 67 27.17 -19.63 -2.08
C VAL A 67 26.44 -19.29 -0.76
N ASP A 68 27.03 -19.54 0.41
CA ASP A 68 26.39 -19.23 1.70
C ASP A 68 26.42 -17.74 2.07
N SER A 69 27.30 -16.94 1.45
CA SER A 69 27.37 -15.49 1.73
C SER A 69 26.45 -14.64 0.85
N LEU A 70 25.96 -15.17 -0.28
CA LEU A 70 25.01 -14.46 -1.15
C LEU A 70 23.57 -14.54 -0.63
N GLN A 71 23.24 -15.49 0.24
CA GLN A 71 21.90 -15.55 0.82
C GLN A 71 21.64 -14.43 1.84
N SER A 72 22.69 -13.92 2.50
CA SER A 72 22.58 -12.80 3.44
C SER A 72 22.47 -11.45 2.73
N THR A 73 23.14 -11.29 1.58
CA THR A 73 23.10 -10.04 0.80
C THR A 73 21.85 -9.92 -0.08
N VAL A 74 21.21 -11.04 -0.48
CA VAL A 74 19.94 -11.01 -1.21
C VAL A 74 18.77 -10.58 -0.31
N ILE A 75 18.86 -10.73 1.02
CA ILE A 75 17.87 -10.17 1.96
C ILE A 75 18.02 -8.63 2.03
N ALA A 76 19.20 -8.08 1.74
CA ALA A 76 19.45 -6.63 1.72
C ALA A 76 19.17 -5.96 0.36
N PHE A 77 18.96 -6.73 -0.71
CA PHE A 77 18.70 -6.19 -2.07
C PHE A 77 17.37 -6.68 -2.68
N THR A 78 16.58 -7.47 -1.96
CA THR A 78 15.18 -7.63 -2.34
C THR A 78 14.50 -6.33 -1.93
N ALA A 79 14.44 -5.40 -2.88
CA ALA A 79 13.49 -4.32 -2.87
C ALA A 79 12.14 -4.89 -2.43
N THR A 80 11.79 -4.66 -1.17
CA THR A 80 10.51 -5.04 -0.59
C THR A 80 9.47 -4.14 -1.26
N SER A 81 9.16 -4.47 -2.52
CA SER A 81 8.01 -3.88 -3.19
C SER A 81 6.82 -4.08 -2.26
N MET A 82 5.92 -3.10 -2.20
CA MET A 82 4.68 -3.18 -1.40
C MET A 82 3.92 -4.51 -1.60
N ALA A 83 4.12 -5.18 -2.75
CA ALA A 83 3.55 -6.48 -3.09
C ALA A 83 4.09 -7.68 -2.28
N GLU A 84 5.31 -7.62 -1.76
CA GLU A 84 5.85 -8.64 -0.86
C GLU A 84 5.56 -8.31 0.61
N ALA A 85 5.60 -7.03 0.99
CA ALA A 85 5.22 -6.59 2.32
C ALA A 85 3.76 -6.96 2.68
N SER A 86 2.85 -6.87 1.69
CA SER A 86 1.44 -7.25 1.85
C SER A 86 1.18 -8.75 2.08
N LYS A 87 2.19 -9.61 1.91
CA LYS A 87 2.08 -11.07 2.11
C LYS A 87 2.62 -11.52 3.47
N LEU A 88 3.29 -10.64 4.21
CA LEU A 88 3.84 -10.95 5.53
C LEU A 88 2.72 -11.10 6.54
N SER A 89 2.85 -12.07 7.44
CA SER A 89 1.95 -12.14 8.59
C SER A 89 2.16 -10.91 9.49
N PRO A 90 1.16 -10.45 10.26
CA PRO A 90 1.29 -9.24 11.08
C PRO A 90 2.50 -9.24 12.01
N ARG A 91 2.89 -10.41 12.53
CA ARG A 91 4.06 -10.57 13.40
C ARG A 91 5.40 -10.43 12.66
N GLU A 92 5.46 -10.85 11.41
CA GLU A 92 6.66 -10.73 10.58
C GLU A 92 6.81 -9.29 10.07
N LEU A 93 5.70 -8.60 9.80
CA LEU A 93 5.68 -7.19 9.45
C LEU A 93 6.21 -6.33 10.60
N ASP A 94 5.73 -6.53 11.83
CA ASP A 94 6.21 -5.78 13.00
C ASP A 94 7.71 -6.00 13.24
N LYS A 95 8.19 -7.23 13.01
CA LYS A 95 9.62 -7.55 13.11
C LYS A 95 10.43 -6.83 12.03
N ALA A 96 9.96 -6.84 10.78
CA ALA A 96 10.63 -6.15 9.67
C ALA A 96 10.68 -4.64 9.87
N ILE A 97 9.61 -4.03 10.41
CA ILE A 97 9.57 -2.60 10.75
C ILE A 97 10.57 -2.26 11.86
N ALA A 98 10.72 -3.14 12.86
CA ALA A 98 11.68 -2.95 13.95
C ALA A 98 13.14 -3.15 13.49
N GLU A 99 13.38 -3.97 12.47
CA GLU A 99 14.70 -4.19 11.87
C GLU A 99 15.07 -3.09 10.84
N ALA A 100 14.08 -2.41 10.26
CA ALA A 100 14.29 -1.31 9.33
C ALA A 100 14.70 -0.01 10.06
N GLU A 101 15.57 0.77 9.44
CA GLU A 101 15.99 2.07 9.97
C GLU A 101 14.80 3.05 9.93
N LYS A 102 14.40 3.57 11.10
CA LYS A 102 13.24 4.47 11.21
C LYS A 102 13.40 5.70 10.30
N GLY A 103 12.41 5.93 9.43
CA GLY A 103 12.42 7.04 8.46
C GLY A 103 13.19 6.76 7.17
N SER A 104 13.73 5.55 6.99
CA SER A 104 14.24 5.09 5.68
C SER A 104 13.09 4.77 4.72
N GLU A 105 13.36 4.79 3.41
CA GLU A 105 12.39 4.44 2.37
C GLU A 105 11.73 3.06 2.62
N VAL A 106 12.53 2.07 3.01
CA VAL A 106 12.05 0.72 3.35
C VAL A 106 11.13 0.74 4.58
N TRP A 107 11.47 1.54 5.60
CA TRP A 107 10.60 1.69 6.76
C TRP A 107 9.28 2.37 6.39
N CYS A 108 9.31 3.37 5.50
CA CYS A 108 8.10 4.03 5.00
C CYS A 108 7.19 3.04 4.26
N ASP A 109 7.75 2.22 3.36
CA ASP A 109 6.98 1.22 2.61
C ASP A 109 6.35 0.15 3.52
N LEU A 110 7.08 -0.29 4.55
CA LEU A 110 6.55 -1.25 5.53
C LEU A 110 5.48 -0.63 6.42
N MET A 111 5.67 0.63 6.83
CA MET A 111 4.67 1.36 7.62
C MET A 111 3.36 1.54 6.86
N LEU A 112 3.40 1.76 5.53
CA LEU A 112 2.19 1.85 4.69
C LEU A 112 1.34 0.56 4.68
N VAL A 113 1.93 -0.59 5.01
CA VAL A 113 1.22 -1.88 5.09
C VAL A 113 0.72 -2.15 6.52
N LYS A 114 1.27 -1.46 7.52
CA LYS A 114 0.86 -1.58 8.92
C LYS A 114 -0.55 -1.01 9.11
N ALA A 115 -1.44 -1.79 9.75
CA ALA A 115 -2.82 -1.37 9.98
C ALA A 115 -2.92 -0.08 10.81
N ASP A 116 -3.80 0.85 10.42
CA ASP A 116 -3.94 2.20 11.01
C ASP A 116 -4.08 2.22 12.55
N ASN A 117 -4.70 1.19 13.13
CA ASN A 117 -4.91 1.08 14.57
C ASN A 117 -3.68 0.56 15.36
N ALA A 118 -2.62 0.15 14.67
CA ALA A 118 -1.38 -0.35 15.26
C ALA A 118 -0.26 0.70 15.29
N TRP A 119 -0.54 1.93 14.84
CA TRP A 119 0.43 3.02 14.83
C TRP A 119 0.49 3.71 16.18
N THR A 120 1.70 3.93 16.67
CA THR A 120 1.95 4.79 17.83
C THR A 120 2.05 6.26 17.41
N GLU A 121 1.78 7.19 18.32
CA GLU A 121 1.85 8.63 18.03
C GLU A 121 3.26 9.08 17.57
N GLU A 122 4.31 8.45 18.13
CA GLU A 122 5.70 8.67 17.72
C GLU A 122 5.93 8.21 16.27
N GLU A 123 5.46 7.02 15.91
CA GLU A 123 5.58 6.48 14.55
C GLU A 123 4.83 7.34 13.54
N THR A 124 3.61 7.79 13.85
CA THR A 124 2.81 8.66 12.98
C THR A 124 3.52 9.99 12.72
N THR A 125 4.07 10.60 13.76
CA THR A 125 4.78 11.88 13.63
C THR A 125 6.06 11.71 12.82
N LEU A 126 6.79 10.62 13.04
CA LEU A 126 8.02 10.33 12.31
C LEU A 126 7.75 10.01 10.84
N PHE A 127 6.71 9.24 10.55
CA PHE A 127 6.27 8.94 9.20
C PHE A 127 5.86 10.19 8.44
N ALA A 128 5.05 11.06 9.05
CA ALA A 128 4.65 12.32 8.42
C ALA A 128 5.83 13.27 8.15
N LYS A 129 6.96 13.12 8.87
CA LYS A 129 8.14 13.98 8.71
C LYS A 129 9.17 13.41 7.73
N ALA A 130 9.27 12.08 7.65
CA ALA A 130 10.33 11.39 6.90
C ALA A 130 9.84 10.72 5.61
N CYS A 131 8.54 10.45 5.49
CA CYS A 131 7.95 9.64 4.40
C CYS A 131 6.93 10.39 3.53
N ILE A 132 6.51 11.59 3.92
CA ILE A 132 5.56 12.46 3.20
C ILE A 132 6.24 13.81 2.93
#